data_AF-A0A2D7IGD9-F1
#
_entry.id   AF-A0A2D7IGD9-F1
#
_cell.length_a   1.000
_cell.length_b   1.000
_cell.length_c   1.000
_cell.angle_alpha   90.00
_cell.angle_beta   90.00
_cell.angle_gamma   90.00
#
_symmetry.space_group_name_H-M   'P 1'
#
loop_
_entity.id
_entity.type
_entity.pdbx_description
1 polymer ?
#
loop_
_entity_poly.entity_id
_entity_poly.type
_entity_poly.pdbx_seq_one_letter_code
_entity_poly.pdbx_strand_id
1 'polypeptide(L)'
;MLKKAFFILLLTFPLFLSSKESNDRLCFKRGVEVILPYQYGIKKIKTEVKSDLSKEKQLLRNYNKMFKENFFGLGLYESSGCSKARLSEYLDCLIETDGENCRIYYSQMRLVD
;
A
#
# COMPACT_ATOMS: atom_id res chain seq x y z
N MET A 1 -10.70 49.92 42.81
CA MET A 1 -11.68 49.05 42.13
C MET A 1 -11.26 48.89 40.68
N LEU A 2 -10.37 47.92 40.40
CA LEU A 2 -9.76 47.72 39.09
C LEU A 2 -10.63 46.76 38.26
N LYS A 3 -10.94 47.20 37.05
CA LYS A 3 -11.93 46.61 36.14
C LYS A 3 -11.58 45.17 35.76
N LYS A 4 -12.61 44.33 35.76
CA LYS A 4 -12.62 42.95 35.28
C LYS A 4 -12.15 42.91 33.82
N ALA A 5 -10.98 42.33 33.60
CA ALA A 5 -10.53 41.88 32.28
C ALA A 5 -9.65 40.66 32.49
N PHE A 6 -10.27 39.50 32.75
CA PHE A 6 -9.57 38.23 32.61
C PHE A 6 -10.16 37.51 31.41
N PHE A 7 -9.51 37.82 30.29
CA PHE A 7 -9.43 37.09 29.04
C PHE A 7 -9.98 35.65 29.12
N ILE A 8 -11.08 35.41 28.41
CA ILE A 8 -11.45 34.08 27.93
C ILE A 8 -10.33 33.69 26.95
N LEU A 9 -9.30 33.02 27.47
CA LEU A 9 -8.28 32.40 26.63
C LEU A 9 -8.96 31.21 25.97
N LEU A 10 -9.40 31.43 24.73
CA LEU A 10 -9.96 30.42 23.86
C LEU A 10 -9.07 29.18 23.85
N LEU A 11 -9.72 28.05 24.11
CA LEU A 11 -9.31 26.70 23.80
C LEU A 11 -9.04 26.54 22.30
N THR A 12 -7.92 27.07 21.80
CA THR A 12 -7.35 26.63 20.53
C THR A 12 -6.13 25.78 20.84
N PHE A 13 -6.38 24.65 21.49
CA PHE A 13 -5.47 23.52 21.36
C PHE A 13 -5.64 23.03 19.92
N PRO A 14 -4.62 23.10 19.06
CA PRO A 14 -4.69 22.37 17.80
C PRO A 14 -4.84 20.90 18.18
N LEU A 15 -5.99 20.31 17.84
CA LEU A 15 -6.14 18.87 17.75
C LEU A 15 -5.18 18.42 16.64
N PHE A 16 -3.90 18.27 16.98
CA PHE A 16 -3.01 17.41 16.23
C PHE A 16 -3.53 15.99 16.43
N LEU A 17 -4.53 15.62 15.63
CA LEU A 17 -4.80 14.25 15.26
C LEU A 17 -3.60 13.77 14.45
N SER A 18 -2.45 13.61 15.11
CA SER A 18 -1.42 12.73 14.61
C SER A 18 -1.98 11.34 14.77
N SER A 19 -2.63 10.83 13.71
CA SER A 19 -2.91 9.42 13.68
C SER A 19 -1.57 8.69 13.79
N LYS A 20 -1.42 7.93 14.86
CA LYS A 20 -0.19 7.23 15.15
C LYS A 20 -0.24 5.94 14.37
N GLU A 21 0.45 5.92 13.23
CA GLU A 21 0.60 4.76 12.37
C GLU A 21 1.03 3.54 13.21
N SER A 22 0.18 2.50 13.26
CA SER A 22 0.50 1.24 13.94
C SER A 22 0.51 0.09 12.94
N ASN A 23 1.58 -0.73 12.97
CA ASN A 23 1.67 -1.92 12.14
C ASN A 23 0.58 -2.90 12.54
N ASP A 24 -0.31 -3.23 11.59
CA ASP A 24 -1.49 -4.04 11.84
C ASP A 24 -1.29 -5.48 11.29
N ARG A 25 -1.42 -6.47 12.18
CA ARG A 25 -1.23 -7.90 11.86
C ARG A 25 -2.27 -8.41 10.85
N LEU A 26 -3.48 -7.85 10.83
CA LEU A 26 -4.51 -8.16 9.85
C LEU A 26 -4.11 -7.62 8.49
N CYS A 27 -3.64 -6.37 8.37
CA CYS A 27 -3.20 -5.82 7.09
C CYS A 27 -1.99 -6.52 6.51
N PHE A 28 -1.07 -6.96 7.35
CA PHE A 28 0.00 -7.85 6.92
C PHE A 28 -0.54 -9.15 6.33
N LYS A 29 -1.45 -9.84 7.04
CA LYS A 29 -2.05 -11.09 6.57
C LYS A 29 -2.81 -10.91 5.25
N ARG A 30 -3.66 -9.89 5.15
CA ARG A 30 -4.40 -9.55 3.93
C ARG A 30 -3.47 -9.18 2.79
N GLY A 31 -2.38 -8.49 3.09
CA GLY A 31 -1.36 -8.15 2.09
C GLY A 31 -0.70 -9.39 1.50
N VAL A 32 -0.38 -10.39 2.32
CA VAL A 32 0.16 -11.69 1.85
C VAL A 32 -0.82 -12.38 0.90
N GLU A 33 -2.12 -12.36 1.21
CA GLU A 33 -3.18 -12.94 0.37
C GLU A 33 -3.24 -12.30 -1.03
N VAL A 34 -2.79 -11.05 -1.18
CA VAL A 34 -2.67 -10.35 -2.47
C VAL A 34 -1.30 -10.58 -3.12
N ILE A 35 -0.23 -10.49 -2.35
CA ILE A 35 1.15 -10.52 -2.86
C ILE A 35 1.51 -11.86 -3.46
N LEU A 36 1.14 -12.98 -2.82
CA LEU A 36 1.55 -14.30 -3.29
C LEU A 36 0.99 -14.62 -4.69
N PRO A 37 -0.32 -14.44 -4.96
CA PRO A 37 -0.84 -14.56 -6.32
C PRO A 37 -0.17 -13.60 -7.29
N TYR A 38 0.12 -12.37 -6.86
CA TYR A 38 0.77 -11.38 -7.71
C TYR A 38 2.15 -11.82 -8.18
N GLN A 39 3.01 -12.24 -7.23
CA GLN A 39 4.36 -12.75 -7.48
C GLN A 39 4.34 -14.01 -8.36
N TYR A 40 3.36 -14.88 -8.16
CA TYR A 40 3.17 -16.06 -9.02
C TYR A 40 2.93 -15.65 -10.47
N GLY A 41 2.05 -14.68 -10.73
CA GLY A 41 1.80 -14.16 -12.08
C GLY A 41 3.03 -13.51 -12.72
N ILE A 42 3.79 -12.71 -11.96
CA ILE A 42 5.08 -12.16 -12.43
C ILE A 42 6.01 -13.28 -12.87
N LYS A 43 6.21 -14.29 -12.01
CA LYS A 43 7.12 -15.41 -12.29
C LYS A 43 6.71 -16.15 -13.57
N LYS A 44 5.41 -16.33 -13.78
CA LYS A 44 4.87 -16.97 -14.99
C LYS A 44 5.21 -16.16 -16.24
N ILE A 45 4.96 -14.85 -16.23
CA ILE A 45 5.29 -13.95 -17.35
C ILE A 45 6.78 -14.00 -17.68
N LYS A 46 7.64 -13.87 -16.67
CA LYS A 46 9.11 -13.92 -16.84
C LYS A 46 9.58 -15.25 -17.44
N THR A 47 8.92 -16.35 -17.06
CA THR A 47 9.26 -17.69 -17.56
C THR A 47 8.82 -17.89 -19.02
N GLU A 48 7.73 -17.26 -19.45
CA GLU A 48 7.19 -17.37 -20.81
C GLU A 48 7.91 -16.48 -21.83
N VAL A 49 8.46 -15.34 -21.40
CA VAL A 49 9.02 -14.33 -22.32
C VAL A 49 10.52 -14.49 -22.58
N LYS A 50 11.28 -15.07 -21.63
CA LYS A 50 12.69 -15.56 -21.63
C LYS A 50 13.81 -14.80 -22.37
N SER A 51 13.56 -13.96 -23.37
CA SER A 51 14.57 -13.35 -24.24
C SER A 51 14.27 -11.92 -24.71
N ASP A 52 13.03 -11.43 -24.57
CA ASP A 52 12.67 -10.05 -24.95
C ASP A 52 12.30 -9.22 -23.72
N LEU A 53 13.27 -8.47 -23.19
CA LEU A 53 13.11 -7.61 -22.01
C LEU A 53 12.08 -6.50 -22.21
N SER A 54 11.95 -5.98 -23.43
CA SER A 54 11.00 -4.90 -23.74
C SER A 54 9.57 -5.43 -23.68
N LYS A 55 9.34 -6.59 -24.33
CA LYS A 55 8.06 -7.29 -24.30
C LYS A 55 7.72 -7.79 -22.90
N GLU A 56 8.70 -8.27 -22.14
CA GLU A 56 8.52 -8.68 -20.75
C GLU A 56 8.01 -7.50 -19.92
N LYS A 57 8.69 -6.35 -20.00
CA LYS A 57 8.30 -5.15 -19.24
C LYS A 57 6.91 -4.64 -19.61
N GLN A 58 6.54 -4.68 -20.89
CA GLN A 58 5.19 -4.33 -21.33
C GLN A 58 4.14 -5.30 -20.77
N LEU A 59 4.38 -6.61 -20.82
CA LEU A 59 3.47 -7.62 -20.29
C LEU A 59 3.30 -7.50 -18.77
N LEU A 60 4.38 -7.26 -18.05
CA LEU A 60 4.38 -7.04 -16.61
C LEU A 60 3.57 -5.79 -16.22
N ARG A 61 3.68 -4.69 -16.97
CA ARG A 61 2.88 -3.48 -16.74
C ARG A 61 1.39 -3.70 -17.03
N ASN A 62 1.07 -4.40 -18.11
CA ASN A 62 -0.31 -4.77 -18.43
C ASN A 62 -0.91 -5.68 -17.36
N TYR A 63 -0.13 -6.68 -16.90
CA TYR A 63 -0.51 -7.55 -15.80
C TYR A 63 -0.77 -6.76 -14.52
N ASN A 64 0.10 -5.83 -14.15
CA ASN A 64 -0.07 -4.98 -12.98
C ASN A 64 -1.38 -4.20 -13.02
N LYS A 65 -1.69 -3.58 -14.16
CA LYS A 65 -2.96 -2.87 -14.37
C LYS A 65 -4.16 -3.80 -14.20
N MET A 66 -4.17 -4.91 -14.93
CA MET A 66 -5.26 -5.89 -14.88
C MET A 66 -5.46 -6.48 -13.49
N PHE A 67 -4.37 -6.75 -12.77
CA PHE A 67 -4.42 -7.27 -11.41
C PHE A 67 -5.03 -6.25 -10.44
N LYS A 68 -4.60 -4.98 -10.51
CA LYS A 68 -5.14 -3.89 -9.68
C LYS A 68 -6.63 -3.63 -9.92
N GLU A 69 -7.10 -3.85 -11.13
CA GLU A 69 -8.50 -3.63 -11.50
C GLU A 69 -9.40 -4.83 -11.15
N ASN A 70 -8.91 -6.07 -11.28
CA ASN A 70 -9.77 -7.25 -11.29
C ASN A 70 -9.52 -8.24 -10.14
N PHE A 71 -8.42 -8.14 -9.40
CA PHE A 71 -8.12 -9.11 -8.35
C PHE A 71 -9.01 -8.89 -7.13
N PHE A 72 -9.95 -9.81 -6.90
CA PHE A 72 -10.94 -9.74 -5.81
C PHE A 72 -10.31 -9.55 -4.41
N GLY A 73 -9.10 -10.08 -4.19
CA GLY A 73 -8.40 -9.97 -2.91
C GLY A 73 -8.05 -8.52 -2.54
N LEU A 74 -7.98 -7.60 -3.52
CA LEU A 74 -7.82 -6.17 -3.25
C LEU A 74 -9.04 -5.56 -2.57
N GLY A 75 -10.25 -6.04 -2.90
CA GLY A 75 -11.48 -5.63 -2.22
C GLY A 75 -11.49 -6.10 -0.76
N LEU A 76 -11.03 -7.33 -0.49
CA LEU A 76 -10.92 -7.86 0.88
C LEU A 76 -9.85 -7.14 1.71
N TYR A 77 -8.76 -6.74 1.06
CA TYR A 77 -7.70 -5.93 1.67
C TYR A 77 -8.24 -4.56 2.09
N GLU A 78 -8.90 -3.87 1.18
CA GLU A 78 -9.51 -2.55 1.42
C GLU A 78 -10.64 -2.63 2.46
N SER A 79 -11.52 -3.62 2.38
CA SER A 79 -12.62 -3.78 3.35
C SER A 79 -12.14 -4.11 4.75
N SER A 80 -10.90 -4.58 4.89
CA SER A 80 -10.24 -4.79 6.19
C SER A 80 -9.65 -3.48 6.76
N GLY A 81 -9.89 -2.35 6.09
CA GLY A 81 -9.39 -1.03 6.47
C GLY A 81 -7.93 -0.82 6.07
N CYS A 82 -7.34 -1.62 5.18
CA CYS A 82 -5.90 -1.56 4.89
C CYS A 82 -5.52 -0.58 3.77
N SER A 83 -4.33 0.01 3.88
CA SER A 83 -3.83 1.07 2.98
C SER A 83 -3.55 0.59 1.56
N LYS A 84 -4.46 0.94 0.64
CA LYS A 84 -4.28 0.70 -0.81
C LYS A 84 -3.00 1.30 -1.37
N ALA A 85 -2.61 2.48 -0.91
CA ALA A 85 -1.40 3.15 -1.38
C ALA A 85 -0.15 2.30 -1.10
N ARG A 86 0.00 1.80 0.14
CA ARG A 86 1.16 0.99 0.53
C ARG A 86 1.26 -0.30 -0.28
N LEU A 87 0.11 -0.97 -0.48
CA LEU A 87 0.05 -2.19 -1.28
C LEU A 87 0.36 -1.89 -2.74
N SER A 88 -0.21 -0.83 -3.32
CA SER A 88 0.06 -0.43 -4.70
C SER A 88 1.55 -0.15 -4.94
N GLU A 89 2.20 0.62 -4.05
CA GLU A 89 3.64 0.91 -4.11
C GLU A 89 4.48 -0.36 -4.10
N TYR A 90 4.11 -1.33 -3.26
CA TYR A 90 4.80 -2.63 -3.25
C TYR A 90 4.65 -3.38 -4.57
N LEU A 91 3.43 -3.45 -5.13
CA LEU A 91 3.17 -4.11 -6.41
C LEU A 91 3.93 -3.45 -7.56
N ASP A 92 3.94 -2.11 -7.60
CA ASP A 92 4.69 -1.35 -8.61
C ASP A 92 6.20 -1.57 -8.50
N CYS A 93 6.73 -1.58 -7.27
CA CYS A 93 8.14 -1.88 -7.02
C CYS A 93 8.54 -3.25 -7.57
N LEU A 94 7.73 -4.29 -7.36
CA LEU A 94 8.04 -5.64 -7.86
C LEU A 94 8.22 -5.69 -9.39
N ILE A 95 7.52 -4.84 -10.14
CA ILE A 95 7.63 -4.76 -11.59
C ILE A 95 8.82 -3.92 -12.03
N GLU A 96 9.04 -2.77 -11.38
CA GLU A 96 10.03 -1.79 -11.85
C GLU A 96 11.45 -2.10 -11.38
N THR A 97 11.63 -2.82 -10.26
CA THR A 97 12.95 -3.12 -9.68
C THR A 97 13.29 -4.61 -9.62
N ASP A 98 12.50 -5.47 -10.26
CA ASP A 98 12.64 -6.93 -10.12
C ASP A 98 12.58 -7.41 -8.65
N GLY A 99 11.89 -6.66 -7.79
CA GLY A 99 11.78 -6.96 -6.37
C GLY A 99 12.94 -6.48 -5.52
N GLU A 100 13.96 -5.83 -6.09
CA GLU A 100 15.02 -5.19 -5.32
C GLU A 100 14.44 -4.09 -4.42
N ASN A 101 14.77 -4.17 -3.13
CA ASN A 101 14.39 -3.20 -2.09
C ASN A 101 12.88 -3.03 -1.82
N CYS A 102 11.99 -3.84 -2.41
CA CYS A 102 10.54 -3.71 -2.18
C CYS A 102 10.08 -4.13 -0.77
N ARG A 103 10.94 -4.83 -0.01
CA ARG A 103 10.61 -5.36 1.33
C ARG A 103 10.20 -4.26 2.32
N ILE A 104 10.70 -3.04 2.15
CA ILE A 104 10.34 -1.90 3.01
C ILE A 104 8.83 -1.64 2.98
N TYR A 105 8.22 -1.70 1.79
CA TYR A 105 6.79 -1.46 1.61
C TYR A 105 5.94 -2.59 2.21
N TYR A 106 6.43 -3.82 2.16
CA TYR A 106 5.79 -4.97 2.81
C TYR A 106 5.82 -4.88 4.35
N SER A 107 6.94 -4.43 4.93
CA SER A 107 7.07 -4.27 6.39
C SER A 107 6.24 -3.12 6.98
N GLN A 108 5.66 -2.30 6.11
CA GLN A 108 4.90 -1.10 6.45
C GLN A 108 3.41 -1.22 6.07
N MET A 109 2.92 -2.43 5.82
CA MET A 109 1.49 -2.68 5.60
C MET A 109 0.68 -2.30 6.84
N ARG A 110 -0.35 -1.49 6.62
CA ARG A 110 -1.03 -0.74 7.69
C ARG A 110 -2.49 -0.45 7.35
N LEU A 111 -3.25 -0.03 8.35
CA LEU A 111 -4.61 0.48 8.18
C LEU A 111 -4.60 1.87 7.50
N VAL A 112 -5.71 2.23 6.84
CA VAL A 112 -6.06 3.60 6.46
C VAL A 112 -6.62 4.24 7.72
N ASP A 113 -6.06 5.37 8.12
CA ASP A 113 -6.59 6.19 9.22
C ASP A 113 -8.01 6.71 8.93
#